data_AF-A0AAJ1KYR9-F1
#
_entry.id   AF-A0AAJ1KYR9-F1
#
_cell.length_a   1.000
_cell.length_b   1.000
_cell.length_c   1.000
_cell.angle_alpha   90.00
_cell.angle_beta   90.00
_cell.angle_gamma   90.00
#
_symmetry.space_group_name_H-M   'P 1'
#
loop_
_entity.id
_entity.type
_entity.pdbx_description
1 polymer ?
#
loop_
_entity_poly.entity_id
_entity_poly.type
_entity_poly.pdbx_seq_one_letter_code
_entity_poly.pdbx_strand_id
1 'polypeptide(L)'
;MIWHYEKNGIRHDNVTEDDITSLIMRGELTASTLVWRQGMAEWQPVSATPLASALLHSTTPPALPGNRIPGGVVWTLAFAPFIGYALELWTAGLSGMSFDEAYDAVSGGQYWFITLLLNIALGYLDERRLRKAGVDTTTFGKLAWLVPFYLWRRAKTLGQKPAYFWVWLLMLGLTVWA
;
A
#
# COMPACT_ATOMS: atom_id res chain seq x y z
N MET A 1 31.95 -12.09 10.05
CA MET A 1 31.59 -13.28 9.23
C MET A 1 30.91 -12.84 7.94
N ILE A 2 30.73 -13.73 6.94
CA ILE A 2 29.96 -13.41 5.72
C ILE A 2 28.49 -13.74 5.95
N TRP A 3 27.62 -12.80 5.62
CA TRP A 3 26.18 -12.88 5.69
C TRP A 3 25.55 -12.69 4.31
N HIS A 4 24.35 -13.21 4.18
CA HIS A 4 23.48 -13.06 3.04
C HIS A 4 22.12 -12.59 3.57
N TYR A 5 21.43 -11.73 2.84
CA TYR A 5 20.08 -11.28 3.21
C TYR A 5 19.16 -11.32 2.00
N GLU A 6 17.87 -11.46 2.26
CA GLU A 6 16.83 -11.37 1.24
C GLU A 6 16.10 -10.03 1.35
N LYS A 7 15.86 -9.39 0.21
CA LYS A 7 15.05 -8.18 0.12
C LYS A 7 14.20 -8.23 -1.14
N ASN A 8 12.88 -8.21 -0.99
CA ASN A 8 11.91 -8.20 -2.09
C ASN A 8 12.05 -9.39 -3.06
N GLY A 9 12.33 -10.58 -2.53
CA GLY A 9 12.58 -11.81 -3.28
C GLY A 9 13.97 -11.89 -3.91
N ILE A 10 14.82 -10.88 -3.69
CA ILE A 10 16.17 -10.83 -4.25
C ILE A 10 17.17 -11.22 -3.16
N ARG A 11 18.03 -12.17 -3.48
CA ARG A 11 19.14 -12.58 -2.62
C ARG A 11 20.30 -11.60 -2.80
N HIS A 12 20.77 -11.06 -1.68
CA HIS A 12 21.98 -10.25 -1.61
C HIS A 12 23.07 -11.05 -0.89
N ASP A 13 24.17 -11.26 -1.60
CA ASP A 13 25.23 -12.17 -1.19
C ASP A 13 26.50 -11.44 -0.75
N ASN A 14 27.33 -12.13 0.04
CA ASN A 14 28.70 -11.73 0.39
C ASN A 14 28.80 -10.39 1.14
N VAL A 15 27.94 -10.20 2.13
CA VAL A 15 27.86 -8.98 2.96
C VAL A 15 28.62 -9.22 4.24
N THR A 16 29.44 -8.27 4.68
CA THR A 16 30.14 -8.42 5.96
C THR A 16 29.17 -8.26 7.14
N GLU A 17 29.58 -8.72 8.30
CA GLU A 17 28.82 -8.55 9.54
C GLU A 17 28.65 -7.09 9.95
N ASP A 18 29.64 -6.25 9.65
CA ASP A 18 29.56 -4.80 9.90
C ASP A 18 28.61 -4.12 8.91
N ASP A 19 28.62 -4.55 7.64
CA ASP A 19 27.71 -4.03 6.62
C ASP A 19 26.25 -4.38 6.93
N ILE A 20 25.97 -5.65 7.29
CA ILE A 20 24.61 -6.08 7.62
C ILE A 20 24.10 -5.42 8.90
N THR A 21 24.98 -5.24 9.89
CA THR A 21 24.67 -4.49 11.11
C THR A 21 24.35 -3.02 10.77
N SER A 22 25.14 -2.39 9.89
CA SER A 22 24.89 -1.03 9.42
C SER A 22 23.54 -0.92 8.69
N LEU A 23 23.17 -1.90 7.87
CA LEU A 23 21.87 -1.96 7.20
C LEU A 23 20.72 -2.09 8.20
N ILE A 24 20.89 -2.88 9.27
CA ILE A 24 19.91 -2.99 10.36
C ILE A 24 19.78 -1.66 11.11
N MET A 25 20.90 -1.01 11.46
CA MET A 25 20.90 0.26 12.19
C MET A 25 20.25 1.40 11.41
N ARG A 26 20.34 1.38 10.07
CA ARG A 26 19.65 2.32 9.17
C ARG A 26 18.17 1.99 8.96
N GLY A 27 17.68 0.87 9.50
CA GLY A 27 16.30 0.40 9.31
C GLY A 27 16.03 -0.19 7.93
N GLU A 28 17.08 -0.47 7.13
CA GLU A 28 16.92 -1.08 5.80
C GLU A 28 16.61 -2.58 5.87
N LEU A 29 17.06 -3.24 6.94
CA LEU A 29 16.69 -4.60 7.30
C LEU A 29 15.93 -4.54 8.61
N THR A 30 14.76 -5.16 8.63
CA THR A 30 13.87 -5.16 9.80
C THR A 30 13.99 -6.48 10.55
N ALA A 31 13.34 -6.57 11.71
CA ALA A 31 13.31 -7.79 12.52
C ALA A 31 12.81 -9.02 11.74
N SER A 32 11.94 -8.84 10.74
CA SER A 32 11.39 -9.92 9.91
C SER A 32 12.20 -10.19 8.64
N THR A 33 13.22 -9.39 8.33
CA THR A 33 14.03 -9.60 7.12
C THR A 33 14.79 -10.91 7.24
N LEU A 34 14.77 -11.74 6.18
CA LEU A 34 15.46 -13.03 6.19
C LEU A 34 16.95 -12.84 5.95
N VAL A 35 17.75 -13.50 6.78
CA VAL A 35 19.20 -13.54 6.71
C VAL A 35 19.70 -14.97 6.81
N TRP A 36 20.87 -15.22 6.25
CA TRP A 36 21.52 -16.53 6.30
C TRP A 36 23.02 -16.35 6.39
N ARG A 37 23.68 -17.25 7.10
CA ARG A 37 25.14 -17.40 7.09
C ARG A 37 25.52 -18.87 7.11
N GLN A 38 26.76 -19.15 6.74
CA GLN A 38 27.34 -20.48 6.84
C GLN A 38 27.13 -21.08 8.25
N GLY A 39 26.59 -22.30 8.29
CA GLY A 39 26.22 -23.00 9.53
C GLY A 39 24.73 -22.94 9.89
N MET A 40 23.92 -22.13 9.19
CA MET A 40 22.47 -22.15 9.32
C MET A 40 21.85 -23.16 8.33
N ALA A 41 20.89 -23.96 8.79
CA ALA A 41 20.19 -24.93 7.93
C ALA A 41 19.25 -24.25 6.92
N GLU A 42 18.57 -23.18 7.35
CA GLU A 42 17.59 -22.43 6.56
C GLU A 42 17.75 -20.92 6.80
N TRP A 43 17.16 -20.11 5.92
CA TRP A 43 17.04 -18.66 6.12
C TRP A 43 16.24 -18.36 7.38
N GLN A 44 16.71 -17.42 8.19
CA GLN A 44 16.05 -17.05 9.44
C GLN A 44 15.82 -15.54 9.51
N PRO A 45 14.73 -15.06 10.14
CA PRO A 45 14.52 -13.64 10.33
C PRO A 45 15.62 -13.04 11.22
N VAL A 46 16.03 -11.78 10.99
CA VAL A 46 17.05 -11.08 11.79
C VAL A 46 16.82 -11.27 13.29
N SER A 47 15.56 -11.18 13.74
CA SER A 47 15.15 -11.34 15.14
C SER A 47 15.45 -12.71 15.76
N ALA A 48 15.61 -13.76 14.96
CA ALA A 48 15.93 -15.11 15.41
C ALA A 48 17.43 -15.43 15.33
N THR A 49 18.26 -14.46 14.97
CA THR A 49 19.71 -14.64 14.79
C THR A 49 20.52 -13.81 15.78
N PRO A 50 21.84 -14.02 15.89
CA PRO A 50 22.71 -13.16 16.70
C PRO A 50 22.65 -11.66 16.34
N LEU A 51 22.21 -11.31 15.12
CA LEU A 51 22.01 -9.92 14.69
C LEU A 51 20.83 -9.23 15.41
N ALA A 52 20.03 -9.95 16.19
CA ALA A 52 18.93 -9.38 16.98
C ALA A 52 19.42 -8.31 17.98
N SER A 53 20.67 -8.40 18.45
CA SER A 53 21.27 -7.37 19.31
C SER A 53 21.41 -6.02 18.59
N ALA A 54 21.71 -6.02 17.28
CA ALA A 54 21.78 -4.80 16.47
C ALA A 54 20.43 -4.09 16.36
N LEU A 55 19.31 -4.82 16.43
CA LEU A 55 17.96 -4.22 16.45
C LEU A 55 17.73 -3.37 17.70
N LEU A 56 18.33 -3.72 18.85
CA LEU A 56 18.22 -2.94 20.09
C LEU A 56 18.92 -1.58 19.98
N HIS A 57 19.89 -1.48 19.07
CA HIS A 57 20.65 -0.26 18.79
C HIS A 57 20.13 0.48 17.55
N SER A 58 19.08 -0.02 16.90
CA SER A 58 18.41 0.69 15.80
C SER A 58 17.81 1.99 16.31
N THR A 59 18.12 3.09 15.64
CA THR A 59 17.52 4.41 15.91
C THR A 59 16.20 4.60 15.16
N THR A 60 15.93 3.76 14.16
CA THR A 60 14.67 3.71 13.42
C THR A 60 13.65 2.84 14.14
N PRO A 61 12.46 3.37 14.50
CA PRO A 61 11.40 2.58 15.10
C PRO A 61 10.82 1.59 14.07
N PRO A 62 10.32 0.41 14.52
CA PRO A 62 9.65 -0.53 13.63
C PRO A 62 8.35 0.06 13.08
N ALA A 63 7.89 -0.47 11.94
CA ALA A 63 6.60 -0.11 11.36
C ALA A 63 5.47 -0.33 12.36
N LEU A 64 4.46 0.55 12.33
CA LEU A 64 3.28 0.38 13.17
C LEU A 64 2.57 -0.93 12.83
N PRO A 65 2.07 -1.67 13.83
CA PRO A 65 1.23 -2.84 13.58
C PRO A 65 0.07 -2.48 12.65
N GLY A 66 -0.22 -3.32 11.66
CA GLY A 66 -1.23 -3.02 10.64
C GLY A 66 -2.62 -2.72 11.22
N ASN A 67 -2.97 -3.27 12.38
CA ASN A 67 -4.23 -2.99 13.09
C ASN A 67 -4.26 -1.62 13.79
N ARG A 68 -3.12 -0.94 13.96
CA ARG A 68 -3.01 0.42 14.51
C ARG A 68 -3.03 1.50 13.42
N ILE A 69 -2.93 1.13 12.15
CA ILE A 69 -3.00 2.08 11.03
C ILE A 69 -4.48 2.35 10.71
N PRO A 70 -4.95 3.60 10.84
CA PRO A 70 -6.36 3.91 10.64
C PRO A 70 -6.79 3.66 9.19
N GLY A 71 -7.92 2.98 9.02
CA GLY A 71 -8.46 2.60 7.72
C GLY A 71 -9.27 3.67 6.99
N GLY A 72 -9.39 4.88 7.53
CA GLY A 72 -10.34 5.89 7.01
C GLY A 72 -10.15 6.18 5.51
N VAL A 73 -8.91 6.43 5.07
CA VAL A 73 -8.63 6.80 3.67
C VAL A 73 -8.82 5.64 2.71
N VAL A 74 -8.33 4.45 3.07
CA VAL A 74 -8.52 3.26 2.23
C VAL A 74 -10.00 2.89 2.12
N TRP A 75 -10.80 3.13 3.15
CA TRP A 75 -12.25 2.95 3.08
C TRP A 75 -12.89 4.03 2.20
N THR A 76 -12.51 5.29 2.32
CA THR A 76 -12.96 6.32 1.35
C THR A 76 -12.58 5.93 -0.08
N LEU A 77 -11.37 5.40 -0.31
CA LEU A 77 -10.93 4.89 -1.60
C LEU A 77 -11.77 3.70 -2.05
N ALA A 78 -12.16 2.79 -1.16
CA ALA A 78 -13.05 1.67 -1.47
C ALA A 78 -14.42 2.12 -1.99
N PHE A 79 -14.93 3.24 -1.48
CA PHE A 79 -16.16 3.86 -1.95
C PHE A 79 -15.95 4.86 -3.10
N ALA A 80 -14.72 5.03 -3.59
CA ALA A 80 -14.39 6.03 -4.61
C ALA A 80 -15.19 5.89 -5.92
N PRO A 81 -15.54 4.70 -6.43
CA PRO A 81 -16.40 4.61 -7.61
C PRO A 81 -17.74 5.31 -7.38
N PHE A 82 -18.41 5.00 -6.27
CA PHE A 82 -19.71 5.59 -5.92
C PHE A 82 -19.61 7.09 -5.61
N ILE A 83 -18.61 7.49 -4.81
CA ILE A 83 -18.38 8.91 -4.50
C ILE A 83 -18.03 9.69 -5.77
N GLY A 84 -17.21 9.10 -6.65
CA GLY A 84 -16.82 9.67 -7.93
C GLY A 84 -18.03 9.91 -8.83
N TYR A 85 -18.89 8.90 -9.01
CA TYR A 85 -20.14 9.02 -9.76
C TYR A 85 -21.05 10.14 -9.21
N ALA A 86 -21.20 10.22 -7.88
CA ALA A 86 -21.97 11.30 -7.26
C ALA A 86 -21.35 12.68 -7.51
N LEU A 87 -20.02 12.80 -7.47
CA LEU A 87 -19.31 14.04 -7.78
C LEU A 87 -19.46 14.42 -9.25
N GLU A 88 -19.42 13.47 -10.17
CA GLU A 88 -19.65 13.69 -11.60
C GLU A 88 -21.04 14.30 -11.84
N LEU A 89 -22.09 13.69 -11.30
CA LEU A 89 -23.46 14.22 -11.37
C LEU A 89 -23.57 15.60 -10.73
N TRP A 90 -22.92 15.80 -9.58
CA TRP A 90 -22.93 17.10 -8.90
C TRP A 90 -22.25 18.18 -9.74
N THR A 91 -21.10 17.89 -10.36
CA THR A 91 -20.42 18.82 -11.25
C THR A 91 -21.21 19.13 -12.51
N ALA A 92 -21.88 18.14 -13.09
CA ALA A 92 -22.77 18.34 -14.23
C ALA A 92 -23.95 19.24 -13.83
N GLY A 93 -24.60 19.00 -12.69
CA GLY A 93 -25.68 19.85 -12.18
C GLY A 93 -25.24 21.29 -11.90
N LEU A 94 -24.03 21.50 -11.36
CA LEU A 94 -23.46 22.84 -11.14
C LEU A 94 -23.21 23.61 -12.45
N SER A 95 -23.11 22.93 -13.59
CA SER A 95 -23.00 23.56 -14.90
C SER A 95 -24.33 24.10 -15.45
N GLY A 96 -25.44 23.89 -14.71
CA GLY A 96 -26.78 24.34 -15.08
C GLY A 96 -27.58 23.32 -15.88
N MET A 97 -27.07 22.09 -16.07
CA MET A 97 -27.83 21.00 -16.69
C MET A 97 -29.01 20.57 -15.82
N SER A 98 -30.12 20.23 -16.50
CA SER A 98 -31.19 19.44 -15.90
C SER A 98 -30.69 18.04 -15.50
N PHE A 99 -31.47 17.32 -14.70
CA PHE A 99 -31.07 15.99 -14.23
C PHE A 99 -30.83 15.01 -15.40
N ASP A 100 -31.73 15.00 -16.39
CA ASP A 100 -31.63 14.09 -17.54
C ASP A 100 -30.39 14.40 -18.39
N GLU A 101 -30.11 15.67 -18.67
CA GLU A 101 -28.90 16.09 -19.40
C GLU A 101 -27.63 15.74 -18.61
N ALA A 102 -27.62 15.95 -17.29
CA ALA A 102 -26.50 15.60 -16.43
C ALA A 102 -26.26 14.08 -16.42
N TYR A 103 -27.32 13.28 -16.35
CA TYR A 103 -27.25 11.83 -16.42
C TYR A 103 -26.69 11.36 -17.77
N ASP A 104 -27.17 11.90 -18.88
CA ASP A 104 -26.67 11.60 -20.23
C ASP A 104 -25.19 12.00 -20.40
N ALA A 105 -24.78 13.14 -19.85
CA ALA A 105 -23.40 13.60 -19.88
C ALA A 105 -22.45 12.68 -19.06
N VAL A 106 -22.88 12.27 -17.87
CA VAL A 106 -22.10 11.40 -16.98
C VAL A 106 -22.03 9.97 -17.54
N SER A 107 -23.16 9.40 -17.99
CA SER A 107 -23.19 8.08 -18.63
C SER A 107 -22.42 8.05 -19.95
N GLY A 108 -22.42 9.16 -20.69
CA GLY A 108 -21.56 9.41 -21.86
C GLY A 108 -20.08 9.59 -21.52
N GLY A 109 -19.71 9.57 -20.23
CA GLY A 109 -18.34 9.63 -19.76
C GLY A 109 -17.72 11.02 -19.84
N GLN A 110 -18.46 12.12 -19.96
CA GLN A 110 -17.87 13.46 -20.08
C GLN A 110 -17.05 13.87 -18.84
N TYR A 111 -17.40 13.34 -17.67
CA TYR A 111 -16.82 13.71 -16.38
C TYR A 111 -15.91 12.63 -15.76
N TRP A 112 -15.58 11.56 -16.50
CA TRP A 112 -14.82 10.39 -16.02
C TRP A 112 -13.50 10.72 -15.29
N PHE A 113 -12.88 11.84 -15.66
CA PHE A 113 -11.62 12.32 -15.08
C PHE A 113 -11.77 12.70 -13.59
N ILE A 114 -12.98 13.06 -13.13
CA ILE A 114 -13.25 13.38 -11.72
C ILE A 114 -13.03 12.14 -10.86
N THR A 115 -13.65 11.01 -11.23
CA THR A 115 -13.44 9.74 -10.54
C THR A 115 -11.97 9.31 -10.61
N LEU A 116 -11.30 9.48 -11.76
CA LEU A 116 -9.87 9.17 -11.87
C LEU A 116 -9.02 10.00 -10.89
N LEU A 117 -9.21 11.33 -10.87
CA LEU A 117 -8.47 12.24 -9.99
C LEU A 117 -8.71 11.92 -8.52
N LEU A 118 -9.95 11.62 -8.14
CA LEU A 118 -10.31 11.20 -6.78
C LEU A 118 -9.54 9.93 -6.38
N ASN A 119 -9.51 8.91 -7.24
CA ASN A 119 -8.81 7.65 -6.96
C ASN A 119 -7.30 7.87 -6.80
N ILE A 120 -6.67 8.65 -7.68
CA ILE A 120 -5.24 8.98 -7.58
C ILE A 120 -4.95 9.75 -6.28
N ALA A 121 -5.76 10.77 -5.96
CA ALA A 121 -5.56 11.59 -4.77
C ALA A 121 -5.69 10.77 -3.47
N LEU A 122 -6.73 9.93 -3.37
CA LEU A 122 -6.96 9.07 -2.21
C LEU A 122 -5.89 7.97 -2.10
N GLY A 123 -5.49 7.35 -3.21
CA GLY A 123 -4.41 6.36 -3.24
C GLY A 123 -3.09 6.96 -2.76
N TYR A 124 -2.70 8.11 -3.29
CA TYR A 124 -1.50 8.83 -2.87
C TYR A 124 -1.55 9.23 -1.38
N LEU A 125 -2.72 9.70 -0.91
CA LEU A 125 -2.89 10.11 0.48
C LEU A 125 -2.80 8.92 1.46
N ASP A 126 -3.36 7.77 1.11
CA ASP A 126 -3.23 6.54 1.90
C ASP A 126 -1.77 6.05 1.88
N GLU A 127 -1.11 6.00 0.73
CA GLU A 127 0.31 5.60 0.63
C GLU A 127 1.22 6.50 1.47
N ARG A 128 1.00 7.82 1.44
CA ARG A 128 1.74 8.77 2.27
C ARG A 128 1.53 8.51 3.76
N ARG A 129 0.34 8.07 4.19
CA ARG A 129 0.08 7.67 5.58
C ARG A 129 0.77 6.36 5.93
N LEU A 130 0.82 5.38 5.03
CA LEU A 130 1.55 4.13 5.22
C LEU A 130 3.05 4.39 5.41
N ARG A 131 3.65 5.24 4.56
CA ARG A 131 5.07 5.63 4.69
C ARG A 131 5.35 6.31 6.03
N LYS A 132 4.46 7.21 6.46
CA LYS A 132 4.56 7.85 7.80
C LYS A 132 4.42 6.86 8.95
N ALA A 133 3.73 5.74 8.75
CA ALA A 133 3.62 4.65 9.71
C ALA A 133 4.82 3.68 9.66
N GLY A 134 5.85 3.97 8.86
CA GLY A 134 7.04 3.12 8.70
C GLY A 134 6.83 1.91 7.78
N VAL A 135 5.71 1.83 7.06
CA VAL A 135 5.43 0.72 6.13
C VAL A 135 6.22 0.92 4.85
N ASP A 136 6.95 -0.12 4.44
CA ASP A 136 7.63 -0.15 3.14
C ASP A 136 6.60 -0.33 2.01
N THR A 137 6.44 0.73 1.21
CA THR A 137 5.51 0.79 0.07
C THR A 137 6.23 0.60 -1.27
N THR A 138 7.55 0.40 -1.29
CA THR A 138 8.32 0.15 -2.53
C THR A 138 7.83 -1.10 -3.25
N THR A 139 7.34 -2.08 -2.48
CA THR A 139 6.78 -3.34 -2.96
C THR A 139 5.43 -3.20 -3.66
N PHE A 140 4.81 -2.02 -3.64
CA PHE A 140 3.53 -1.79 -4.32
C PHE A 140 3.71 -1.71 -5.83
N GLY A 141 4.90 -1.32 -6.30
CA GLY A 141 5.28 -1.39 -7.70
C GLY A 141 4.51 -0.45 -8.64
N LYS A 142 4.76 -0.61 -9.95
CA LYS A 142 4.22 0.28 -11.00
C LYS A 142 2.70 0.20 -11.19
N LEU A 143 2.05 -0.82 -10.62
CA LEU A 143 0.60 -1.02 -10.71
C LEU A 143 -0.16 -0.39 -9.52
N ALA A 144 0.51 0.38 -8.66
CA ALA A 144 -0.14 1.06 -7.54
C ALA A 144 -1.24 2.05 -7.97
N TRP A 145 -1.23 2.53 -9.22
CA TRP A 145 -2.31 3.36 -9.77
C TRP A 145 -3.57 2.54 -10.11
N LEU A 146 -3.45 1.22 -10.30
CA LEU A 146 -4.59 0.33 -10.48
C LEU A 146 -5.18 0.02 -9.10
N VAL A 147 -6.27 0.70 -8.78
CA VAL A 147 -6.86 0.69 -7.43
C VAL A 147 -7.16 -0.70 -6.88
N PRO A 148 -7.77 -1.64 -7.62
CA PRO A 148 -7.96 -3.01 -7.13
C PRO A 148 -6.65 -3.68 -6.69
N PHE A 149 -5.61 -3.54 -7.50
CA PHE A 149 -4.30 -4.11 -7.21
C PHE A 149 -3.68 -3.44 -5.97
N TYR A 150 -3.74 -2.11 -5.89
CA TYR A 150 -3.27 -1.34 -4.74
C TYR A 150 -3.95 -1.80 -3.43
N LEU A 151 -5.29 -1.87 -3.43
CA LEU A 151 -6.08 -2.29 -2.27
C LEU A 151 -5.71 -3.71 -1.84
N TRP A 152 -5.62 -4.66 -2.77
CA TRP A 152 -5.22 -6.02 -2.43
C TRP A 152 -3.79 -6.07 -1.85
N ARG A 153 -2.83 -5.37 -2.49
CA ARG A 153 -1.43 -5.35 -2.08
C ARG A 153 -1.26 -4.76 -0.68
N ARG A 154 -1.92 -3.63 -0.42
CA ARG A 154 -1.96 -2.99 0.89
C ARG A 154 -2.47 -3.94 1.98
N ALA A 155 -3.55 -4.68 1.71
CA ALA A 155 -4.09 -5.63 2.67
C ALA A 155 -3.08 -6.71 3.04
N LYS A 156 -2.37 -7.25 2.04
CA LYS A 156 -1.32 -8.25 2.24
C LYS A 156 -0.13 -7.70 3.03
N THR A 157 0.36 -6.51 2.69
CA THR A 157 1.48 -5.87 3.41
C THR A 157 1.15 -5.62 4.88
N LEU A 158 -0.11 -5.27 5.19
CA LEU A 158 -0.54 -5.00 6.57
C LEU A 158 -1.04 -6.25 7.32
N GLY A 159 -1.05 -7.43 6.70
CA GLY A 159 -1.64 -8.64 7.29
C GLY A 159 -3.16 -8.54 7.53
N GLN A 160 -3.85 -7.65 6.82
CA GLN A 160 -5.29 -7.43 6.93
C GLN A 160 -6.08 -8.29 5.94
N LYS A 161 -7.37 -8.52 6.24
CA LYS A 161 -8.30 -9.07 5.25
C LYS A 161 -8.57 -8.01 4.15
N PRO A 162 -8.63 -8.39 2.86
CA PRO A 162 -8.82 -7.45 1.75
C PRO A 162 -10.30 -7.05 1.57
N ALA A 163 -10.98 -6.65 2.65
CA ALA A 163 -12.41 -6.32 2.60
C ALA A 163 -12.71 -5.12 1.70
N TYR A 164 -11.91 -4.06 1.81
CA TYR A 164 -12.03 -2.84 1.01
C TYR A 164 -11.79 -3.08 -0.49
N PHE A 165 -11.00 -4.10 -0.87
CA PHE A 165 -10.86 -4.51 -2.26
C PHE A 165 -12.19 -5.03 -2.82
N TRP A 166 -12.88 -5.91 -2.10
CA TRP A 166 -14.17 -6.45 -2.52
C TRP A 166 -15.25 -5.38 -2.54
N VAL A 167 -15.25 -4.47 -1.56
CA VAL A 167 -16.17 -3.33 -1.55
C VAL A 167 -15.92 -2.41 -2.74
N TRP A 168 -14.67 -2.16 -3.10
CA TRP A 168 -14.36 -1.37 -4.30
C TRP A 168 -14.92 -2.00 -5.57
N LEU A 169 -14.77 -3.32 -5.75
CA LEU A 169 -15.34 -4.04 -6.90
C LEU A 169 -16.87 -3.99 -6.91
N LEU A 170 -17.51 -4.15 -5.75
CA LEU A 170 -18.95 -4.00 -5.60
C LEU A 170 -19.41 -2.59 -6.01
N MET A 171 -18.75 -1.56 -5.48
CA MET A 171 -19.07 -0.17 -5.76
C MET A 171 -18.87 0.17 -7.23
N LEU A 172 -17.77 -0.30 -7.84
CA LEU A 172 -17.54 -0.15 -9.27
C LEU A 172 -18.66 -0.81 -10.08
N GLY A 173 -19.04 -2.05 -9.73
CA GLY A 173 -20.17 -2.74 -10.35
C GLY A 173 -21.44 -1.89 -10.27
N LEU A 174 -21.83 -1.46 -9.07
CA LEU A 174 -23.02 -0.63 -8.88
C LEU A 174 -23.02 0.63 -9.75
N THR A 175 -21.88 1.30 -9.91
CA THR A 175 -21.80 2.53 -10.71
C THR A 175 -21.78 2.29 -12.21
N VAL A 176 -21.24 1.16 -12.68
CA VAL A 176 -21.21 0.83 -14.12
C VAL A 176 -22.58 0.34 -14.60
N TRP A 177 -23.40 -0.19 -13.70
CA TRP A 177 -24.75 -0.70 -13.99
C TRP A 177 -25.88 0.23 -13.47
N ALA A 178 -25.57 1.46 -13.07
CA ALA A 178 -26.53 2.50 -12.68
C ALA A 178 -26.91 3.37 -13.88
#